data_AF-A0A674HWX7-F1
#
_entry.id   AF-A0A674HWX7-F1
#
_cell.length_a   1.000
_cell.length_b   1.000
_cell.length_c   1.000
_cell.angle_alpha   90.00
_cell.angle_beta   90.00
_cell.angle_gamma   90.00
#
_symmetry.space_group_name_H-M   'P 1'
#
loop_
_entity.id
_entity.type
_entity.pdbx_description
1 polymer ?
#
loop_
_entity_poly.entity_id
_entity_poly.type
_entity_poly.pdbx_seq_one_letter_code
_entity_poly.pdbx_strand_id
1 'polypeptide(L)'
;DSAGWAVLMIQTLKDEKAPAYWNERARRTLESALTLAPVTRHAKNIVLFLGDGMGISTVSAARIYKGQLEGGPGEDSRLAMETFPYVALAKTYNVDRQVPDSAGTGTAYLCGVKANAKTLGVSAAAVYGKCNTTWGNEVHSILHRAKQSGKSVGIVTTTRVQHASPGASYAHVVNREWYSDADLPKEAIRQGCKDIAYQLVHNTDINVILGGGRMYMTPRKTPDPEYPTDPKQSGTRKDGLDLVERWLSAKEGARYVWNKEGLDAVDENSTDYLLGLFEPKDMKYELNRDASTDPSIVEMTEKAIRILRRNPRGFFLFVEDELPPGAGPVPPAGRERRDPPPPPAQPLPPAVRSAGGGRSAARRGRVTSHPVIRIANFLIAENPTPLPLPRLFSEAPPPPTPSPLPRLLSPTLAH
;
A
#
# COMPACT_ATOMS: atom_id res chain seq x y z
N ASP A 1 33.76 4.26 7.44
CA ASP A 1 32.35 4.41 7.83
C ASP A 1 31.76 3.35 8.76
N SER A 2 32.28 2.13 8.88
CA SER A 2 31.77 1.12 9.83
C SER A 2 31.89 1.49 11.32
N ALA A 3 32.86 2.36 11.68
CA ALA A 3 33.11 2.74 13.06
C ALA A 3 32.07 3.73 13.64
N GLY A 4 31.53 4.65 12.84
CA GLY A 4 30.53 5.61 13.30
C GLY A 4 29.19 4.96 13.66
N TRP A 5 28.80 3.92 12.92
CA TRP A 5 27.55 3.18 13.13
C TRP A 5 27.57 2.34 14.41
N ALA A 6 28.69 1.65 14.67
CA ALA A 6 28.86 0.88 15.90
C ALA A 6 28.77 1.78 17.14
N VAL A 7 29.31 3.01 17.07
CA VAL A 7 29.26 3.98 18.17
C VAL A 7 27.83 4.45 18.44
N LEU A 8 27.04 4.76 17.40
CA LEU A 8 25.65 5.20 17.55
C LEU A 8 24.77 4.10 18.16
N MET A 9 24.89 2.86 17.67
CA MET A 9 24.15 1.70 18.20
C MET A 9 24.48 1.42 19.67
N ILE A 10 25.77 1.48 20.03
CA ILE A 10 26.23 1.29 21.40
C ILE A 10 25.73 2.42 22.32
N GLN A 11 25.58 3.64 21.80
CA GLN A 11 25.09 4.78 22.58
C GLN A 11 23.59 4.66 22.88
N THR A 12 22.74 4.33 21.90
CA THR A 12 21.30 4.13 22.11
C THR A 12 21.03 3.04 23.15
N LEU A 13 21.75 1.91 23.08
CA LEU A 13 21.65 0.82 24.05
C LEU A 13 22.17 1.18 25.46
N LYS A 14 23.01 2.20 25.59
CA LYS A 14 23.43 2.74 26.89
C LYS A 14 22.38 3.70 27.44
N ASP A 15 21.79 4.54 26.59
CA ASP A 15 20.77 5.51 26.98
C ASP A 15 19.49 4.81 27.46
N GLU A 16 19.08 3.72 26.82
CA GLU A 16 17.92 2.90 27.21
C GLU A 16 18.05 2.26 28.60
N LYS A 17 19.25 2.19 29.19
CA LYS A 17 19.43 1.71 30.58
C LYS A 17 18.98 2.74 31.61
N ALA A 18 18.91 4.02 31.24
CA ALA A 18 18.53 5.09 32.15
C ALA A 18 17.00 5.29 32.15
N PRO A 19 16.32 5.27 33.31
CA PRO A 19 14.88 5.56 33.39
C PRO A 19 14.50 6.92 32.79
N ALA A 20 15.40 7.91 32.87
CA ALA A 20 15.20 9.24 32.31
C ALA A 20 14.96 9.22 30.79
N TYR A 21 15.61 8.31 30.05
CA TYR A 21 15.40 8.14 28.61
C TYR A 21 13.94 7.77 28.30
N TRP A 22 13.39 6.79 29.02
CA TRP A 22 12.01 6.34 28.85
C TRP A 22 11.00 7.38 29.29
N ASN A 23 11.23 8.04 30.44
CA ASN A 23 10.37 9.09 30.95
C ASN A 23 10.27 10.28 29.99
N GLU A 24 11.40 10.70 29.41
CA GLU A 24 11.44 11.79 28.44
C GLU A 24 10.71 11.42 27.13
N ARG A 25 10.88 10.19 26.64
CA ARG A 25 10.16 9.70 25.45
C ARG A 25 8.65 9.65 25.69
N ALA A 26 8.23 9.15 26.86
CA ALA A 26 6.83 9.12 27.27
C ALA A 26 6.23 10.53 27.40
N ARG A 27 6.96 11.48 28.00
CA ARG A 27 6.54 12.90 28.11
C ARG A 27 6.27 13.51 26.73
N ARG A 28 7.18 13.32 25.77
CA ARG A 28 7.00 13.80 24.39
C ARG A 28 5.80 13.16 23.70
N THR A 29 5.59 11.86 23.89
CA THR A 29 4.41 11.17 23.34
C THR A 29 3.12 11.72 23.93
N LEU A 30 3.07 11.97 25.24
CA LEU A 30 1.91 12.57 25.91
C LEU A 30 1.65 14.00 25.41
N GLU A 31 2.68 14.82 25.26
CA GLU A 31 2.55 16.19 24.72
C GLU A 31 2.01 16.19 23.30
N SER A 32 2.47 15.27 22.46
CA SER A 32 1.94 15.07 21.11
C SER A 32 0.46 14.64 21.12
N ALA A 33 0.09 13.75 22.05
CA ALA A 33 -1.30 13.30 22.19
C ALA A 33 -2.23 14.41 22.69
N LEU A 34 -1.79 15.25 23.64
CA LEU A 34 -2.56 16.36 24.18
C LEU A 34 -2.76 17.52 23.19
N THR A 35 -1.86 17.66 22.21
CA THR A 35 -1.95 18.70 21.17
C THR A 35 -2.70 18.24 19.92
N LEU A 36 -3.07 16.96 19.83
CA LEU A 36 -3.79 16.41 18.70
C LEU A 36 -5.23 16.94 18.66
N ALA A 37 -5.54 17.75 17.65
CA ALA A 37 -6.88 18.27 17.41
C ALA A 37 -7.54 17.60 16.19
N PRO A 38 -8.85 17.32 16.24
CA PRO A 38 -9.57 16.78 15.09
C PRO A 38 -9.65 17.82 13.97
N VAL A 39 -9.41 17.38 12.74
CA VAL A 39 -9.62 18.19 11.54
C VAL A 39 -11.09 18.09 11.14
N THR A 40 -11.86 19.17 11.34
CA THR A 40 -13.32 19.20 11.11
C THR A 40 -13.73 19.67 9.70
N ARG A 41 -12.75 19.99 8.84
CA ARG A 41 -13.00 20.35 7.43
C ARG A 41 -13.17 19.11 6.54
N HIS A 42 -13.95 19.27 5.47
CA HIS A 42 -14.09 18.23 4.45
C HIS A 42 -12.76 17.92 3.75
N ALA A 43 -12.48 16.63 3.56
CA ALA A 43 -11.29 16.17 2.84
C ALA A 43 -11.43 16.46 1.33
N LYS A 44 -10.53 17.29 0.79
CA LYS A 44 -10.43 17.51 -0.66
C LYS A 44 -9.88 16.27 -1.37
N ASN A 45 -8.87 15.64 -0.81
CA ASN A 45 -8.19 14.47 -1.36
C ASN A 45 -8.33 13.29 -0.41
N ILE A 46 -8.47 12.09 -0.96
CA ILE A 46 -8.53 10.83 -0.22
C ILE A 46 -7.49 9.90 -0.82
N VAL A 47 -6.58 9.40 0.01
CA VAL A 47 -5.60 8.39 -0.40
C VAL A 47 -5.76 7.19 0.51
N LEU A 48 -5.97 6.02 -0.08
CA LEU A 48 -6.04 4.75 0.63
C LEU A 48 -4.81 3.91 0.26
N PHE A 49 -3.93 3.71 1.22
CA PHE A 49 -2.83 2.75 1.13
C PHE A 49 -3.28 1.40 1.66
N LEU A 50 -3.07 0.35 0.88
CA LEU A 50 -3.36 -1.02 1.26
C LEU A 50 -2.13 -1.92 1.05
N GLY A 51 -1.61 -2.48 2.13
CA GLY A 51 -0.71 -3.63 2.03
C GLY A 51 -1.51 -4.92 2.04
N ASP A 52 -1.62 -5.63 0.91
CA ASP A 52 -2.31 -6.92 0.86
C ASP A 52 -1.52 -7.93 1.72
N GLY A 53 -2.21 -8.62 2.62
CA GLY A 53 -1.62 -9.52 3.61
C GLY A 53 -0.84 -8.84 4.75
N MET A 54 -0.84 -7.50 4.87
CA MET A 54 -0.06 -6.76 5.87
C MET A 54 -0.73 -6.74 7.25
N GLY A 55 -0.71 -7.88 7.95
CA GLY A 55 -1.18 -7.98 9.34
C GLY A 55 -0.25 -7.30 10.36
N ILE A 56 -0.68 -7.24 11.64
CA ILE A 56 0.08 -6.61 12.74
C ILE A 56 1.48 -7.23 12.89
N SER A 57 1.59 -8.55 12.76
CA SER A 57 2.88 -9.26 12.78
C SER A 57 3.81 -8.81 11.67
N THR A 58 3.27 -8.60 10.47
CA THR A 58 4.02 -8.14 9.29
C THR A 58 4.50 -6.71 9.48
N VAL A 59 3.65 -5.83 10.02
CA VAL A 59 4.03 -4.45 10.39
C VAL A 59 5.20 -4.44 11.36
N SER A 60 5.14 -5.26 12.42
CA SER A 60 6.24 -5.33 13.40
C SER A 60 7.53 -5.90 12.82
N ALA A 61 7.45 -6.96 12.00
CA ALA A 61 8.62 -7.52 11.32
C ALA A 61 9.24 -6.50 10.35
N ALA A 62 8.43 -5.78 9.58
CA ALA A 62 8.87 -4.74 8.65
C ALA A 62 9.52 -3.55 9.38
N ARG A 63 8.99 -3.14 10.54
CA ARG A 63 9.59 -2.10 11.40
C ARG A 63 11.02 -2.48 11.80
N ILE A 64 11.18 -3.68 12.37
CA ILE A 64 12.49 -4.19 12.81
C ILE A 64 13.46 -4.25 11.62
N TYR A 65 13.03 -4.86 10.52
CA TYR A 65 13.84 -4.99 9.32
C TYR A 65 14.27 -3.63 8.76
N LYS A 66 13.35 -2.66 8.69
CA LYS A 66 13.66 -1.28 8.28
C LYS A 66 14.72 -0.66 9.19
N GLY A 67 14.53 -0.69 10.51
CA GLY A 67 15.50 -0.09 11.43
C GLY A 67 16.88 -0.74 11.35
N GLN A 68 16.95 -2.05 11.11
CA GLN A 68 18.21 -2.77 10.88
C GLN A 68 18.90 -2.36 9.57
N LEU A 69 18.13 -2.17 8.49
CA LEU A 69 18.67 -1.65 7.23
C LEU A 69 19.20 -0.21 7.37
N GLU A 70 18.60 0.59 8.27
CA GLU A 70 19.05 1.93 8.62
C GLU A 70 20.22 1.94 9.62
N GLY A 71 20.70 0.76 10.04
CA GLY A 71 21.85 0.59 10.95
C GLY A 71 21.51 0.72 12.44
N GLY A 72 20.23 0.81 12.80
CA GLY A 72 19.74 0.76 14.17
C GLY A 72 19.47 -0.67 14.66
N PRO A 73 19.05 -0.84 15.94
CA PRO A 73 18.72 -2.16 16.47
C PRO A 73 17.45 -2.75 15.82
N GLY A 74 16.49 -1.90 15.47
CA GLY A 74 15.31 -2.27 14.68
C GLY A 74 14.01 -1.98 15.41
N GLU A 75 13.87 -2.50 16.63
CA GLU A 75 12.65 -2.45 17.43
C GLU A 75 12.24 -1.02 17.82
N ASP A 76 13.23 -0.14 18.01
CA ASP A 76 13.06 1.26 18.39
C ASP A 76 12.69 2.19 17.23
N SER A 77 12.85 1.70 16.00
CA SER A 77 12.54 2.41 14.76
C SER A 77 11.02 2.55 14.56
N ARG A 78 10.61 3.39 13.60
CA ARG A 78 9.20 3.59 13.26
C ARG A 78 9.00 3.53 11.76
N LEU A 79 7.95 2.85 11.32
CA LEU A 79 7.43 2.96 9.95
C LEU A 79 6.70 4.28 9.79
N ALA A 80 6.60 4.77 8.55
CA ALA A 80 5.85 6.00 8.27
C ALA A 80 4.36 5.87 8.62
N MET A 81 3.74 4.71 8.44
CA MET A 81 2.35 4.48 8.86
C MET A 81 2.15 4.61 10.38
N GLU A 82 3.20 4.42 11.19
CA GLU A 82 3.11 4.52 12.64
C GLU A 82 3.21 5.95 13.15
N THR A 83 3.44 6.92 12.27
CA THR A 83 3.32 8.35 12.60
C THR A 83 1.89 8.84 12.47
N PHE A 84 0.97 8.04 11.92
CA PHE A 84 -0.44 8.39 11.82
C PHE A 84 -1.05 8.49 13.23
N PRO A 85 -1.81 9.56 13.53
CA PRO A 85 -2.26 9.84 14.89
C PRO A 85 -3.46 8.98 15.34
N TYR A 86 -4.17 8.35 14.40
CA TYR A 86 -5.36 7.55 14.67
C TYR A 86 -5.15 6.12 14.21
N VAL A 87 -5.42 5.17 15.09
CA VAL A 87 -5.30 3.73 14.85
C VAL A 87 -6.59 3.04 15.25
N ALA A 88 -7.05 2.09 14.44
CA ALA A 88 -8.19 1.25 14.73
C ALA A 88 -7.90 -0.20 14.30
N LEU A 89 -8.61 -1.15 14.91
CA LEU A 89 -8.61 -2.54 14.47
C LEU A 89 -9.81 -2.77 13.54
N ALA A 90 -9.57 -3.44 12.41
CA ALA A 90 -10.60 -3.80 11.45
C ALA A 90 -10.93 -5.29 11.52
N LYS A 91 -12.22 -5.64 11.63
CA LYS A 91 -12.69 -7.05 11.58
C LYS A 91 -12.88 -7.49 10.13
N THR A 92 -11.99 -8.34 9.62
CA THR A 92 -11.83 -8.59 8.17
C THR A 92 -12.69 -9.71 7.58
N TYR A 93 -13.43 -10.49 8.38
CA TYR A 93 -14.23 -11.63 7.90
C TYR A 93 -15.11 -11.28 6.66
N ASN A 94 -15.22 -12.19 5.69
CA ASN A 94 -16.24 -12.13 4.64
C ASN A 94 -17.55 -12.70 5.19
N VAL A 95 -18.67 -12.40 4.55
CA VAL A 95 -19.99 -12.85 5.06
C VAL A 95 -20.05 -14.38 5.18
N ASP A 96 -19.44 -15.10 4.24
CA ASP A 96 -19.42 -16.55 4.16
C ASP A 96 -18.12 -17.20 4.70
N ARG A 97 -17.11 -16.41 5.09
CA ARG A 97 -15.79 -16.91 5.52
C ARG A 97 -15.18 -16.10 6.66
N GLN A 98 -14.77 -16.79 7.73
CA GLN A 98 -14.06 -16.16 8.86
C GLN A 98 -12.68 -15.65 8.46
N VAL A 99 -11.91 -16.47 7.74
CA VAL A 99 -10.66 -16.05 7.08
C VAL A 99 -11.02 -15.60 5.67
N PRO A 100 -10.91 -14.31 5.36
CA PRO A 100 -11.40 -13.75 4.11
C PRO A 100 -10.40 -13.96 2.96
N ASP A 101 -10.81 -13.58 1.75
CA ASP A 101 -9.90 -13.33 0.62
C ASP A 101 -9.84 -11.83 0.26
N SER A 102 -8.90 -11.44 -0.62
CA SER A 102 -8.75 -10.05 -1.07
C SER A 102 -10.00 -9.49 -1.79
N ALA A 103 -10.82 -10.33 -2.41
CA ALA A 103 -11.98 -9.86 -3.17
C ALA A 103 -13.13 -9.39 -2.27
N GLY A 104 -13.52 -10.23 -1.31
CA GLY A 104 -14.57 -9.87 -0.37
C GLY A 104 -14.15 -8.72 0.55
N THR A 105 -12.87 -8.65 0.93
CA THR A 105 -12.35 -7.49 1.70
C THR A 105 -12.28 -6.23 0.84
N GLY A 106 -11.86 -6.34 -0.42
CA GLY A 106 -11.92 -5.28 -1.44
C GLY A 106 -13.25 -4.56 -1.45
N THR A 107 -14.32 -5.33 -1.58
CA THR A 107 -15.69 -4.81 -1.56
C THR A 107 -16.03 -4.11 -0.23
N ALA A 108 -15.53 -4.63 0.90
CA ALA A 108 -15.77 -4.02 2.20
C ALA A 108 -15.10 -2.65 2.34
N TYR A 109 -13.79 -2.53 2.10
CA TYR A 109 -13.07 -1.27 2.35
C TYR A 109 -13.21 -0.25 1.21
N LEU A 110 -13.57 -0.64 -0.02
CA LEU A 110 -13.81 0.29 -1.14
C LEU A 110 -15.29 0.63 -1.31
N CYS A 111 -16.20 -0.32 -1.16
CA CYS A 111 -17.63 -0.09 -1.39
C CYS A 111 -18.41 0.22 -0.10
N GLY A 112 -17.90 -0.23 1.06
CA GLY A 112 -18.58 -0.07 2.35
C GLY A 112 -19.57 -1.20 2.66
N VAL A 113 -19.51 -2.32 1.93
CA VAL A 113 -20.42 -3.45 2.07
C VAL A 113 -19.60 -4.74 2.14
N LYS A 114 -19.82 -5.59 3.17
CA LYS A 114 -19.20 -6.90 3.21
C LYS A 114 -19.80 -7.82 2.14
N ALA A 115 -18.95 -8.60 1.50
CA ALA A 115 -19.31 -9.52 0.43
C ALA A 115 -18.91 -10.96 0.75
N ASN A 116 -19.25 -11.87 -0.17
CA ASN A 116 -18.79 -13.25 -0.14
C ASN A 116 -17.37 -13.35 -0.70
N ALA A 117 -16.62 -14.36 -0.25
CA ALA A 117 -15.28 -14.61 -0.73
C ALA A 117 -15.25 -14.79 -2.26
N LYS A 118 -14.18 -14.30 -2.89
CA LYS A 118 -13.91 -14.36 -4.34
C LYS A 118 -14.87 -13.56 -5.23
N THR A 119 -15.72 -12.70 -4.65
CA THR A 119 -16.61 -11.79 -5.38
C THR A 119 -16.13 -10.34 -5.25
N LEU A 120 -16.26 -9.54 -6.30
CA LEU A 120 -15.79 -8.15 -6.38
C LEU A 120 -16.95 -7.20 -6.65
N GLY A 121 -17.09 -6.16 -5.83
CA GLY A 121 -18.05 -5.08 -6.07
C GLY A 121 -19.50 -5.54 -6.07
N VAL A 122 -19.82 -6.68 -5.48
CA VAL A 122 -21.19 -7.20 -5.35
C VAL A 122 -21.51 -7.53 -3.89
N SER A 123 -22.77 -7.41 -3.51
CA SER A 123 -23.25 -7.75 -2.17
C SER A 123 -23.15 -9.26 -1.91
N ALA A 124 -23.28 -9.66 -0.64
CA ALA A 124 -23.27 -11.08 -0.26
C ALA A 124 -24.51 -11.88 -0.74
N ALA A 125 -25.48 -11.25 -1.42
CA ALA A 125 -26.54 -11.98 -2.12
C ALA A 125 -26.04 -12.59 -3.44
N ALA A 126 -24.93 -12.08 -3.99
CA ALA A 126 -24.29 -12.68 -5.16
C ALA A 126 -23.54 -13.98 -4.79
N VAL A 127 -23.60 -14.96 -5.69
CA VAL A 127 -23.05 -16.31 -5.46
C VAL A 127 -21.81 -16.51 -6.33
N TYR A 128 -20.72 -16.95 -5.71
CA TYR A 128 -19.45 -17.20 -6.40
C TYR A 128 -19.62 -18.06 -7.66
N GLY A 129 -19.11 -17.58 -8.79
CA GLY A 129 -19.16 -18.25 -10.08
C GLY A 129 -20.53 -18.30 -10.76
N LYS A 130 -21.58 -17.70 -10.19
CA LYS A 130 -22.95 -17.67 -10.76
C LYS A 130 -23.26 -16.31 -11.35
N CYS A 131 -22.95 -16.13 -12.64
CA CYS A 131 -23.07 -14.85 -13.33
C CYS A 131 -24.46 -14.21 -13.19
N ASN A 132 -25.52 -15.01 -13.28
CA ASN A 132 -26.90 -14.59 -13.07
C ASN A 132 -27.26 -13.99 -11.70
N THR A 133 -26.38 -14.09 -10.72
CA THR A 133 -26.56 -13.46 -9.40
C THR A 133 -25.84 -12.11 -9.26
N THR A 134 -25.24 -11.60 -10.34
CA THR A 134 -24.54 -10.30 -10.34
C THR A 134 -25.53 -9.14 -10.30
N TRP A 135 -26.54 -9.18 -11.18
CA TRP A 135 -27.44 -8.04 -11.42
C TRP A 135 -28.37 -7.77 -10.24
N GLY A 136 -28.44 -6.50 -9.85
CA GLY A 136 -29.17 -6.04 -8.66
C GLY A 136 -28.36 -6.14 -7.36
N ASN A 137 -27.17 -6.74 -7.41
CA ASN A 137 -26.28 -6.88 -6.26
C ASN A 137 -25.02 -6.01 -6.36
N GLU A 138 -24.85 -5.24 -7.42
CA GLU A 138 -23.71 -4.34 -7.59
C GLU A 138 -23.67 -3.29 -6.47
N VAL A 139 -22.48 -3.07 -5.91
CA VAL A 139 -22.23 -2.04 -4.89
C VAL A 139 -21.09 -1.14 -5.34
N HIS A 140 -21.37 0.16 -5.46
CA HIS A 140 -20.40 1.11 -6.00
C HIS A 140 -19.31 1.49 -4.98
N SER A 141 -18.08 1.58 -5.48
CA SER A 141 -16.91 1.94 -4.71
C SER A 141 -16.85 3.43 -4.37
N ILE A 142 -16.02 3.80 -3.39
CA ILE A 142 -15.64 5.19 -3.12
C ILE A 142 -14.91 5.82 -4.32
N LEU A 143 -14.18 5.04 -5.12
CA LEU A 143 -13.57 5.51 -6.35
C LEU A 143 -14.65 5.97 -7.34
N HIS A 144 -15.66 5.13 -7.58
CA HIS A 144 -16.78 5.47 -8.45
C HIS A 144 -17.54 6.71 -7.96
N ARG A 145 -17.87 6.76 -6.66
CA ARG A 145 -18.52 7.92 -6.04
C ARG A 145 -17.67 9.19 -6.11
N ALA A 146 -16.36 9.08 -5.92
CA ALA A 146 -15.44 10.22 -6.06
C ALA A 146 -15.46 10.76 -7.48
N LYS A 147 -15.41 9.89 -8.50
CA LYS A 147 -15.51 10.29 -9.91
C LYS A 147 -16.85 10.96 -10.21
N GLN A 148 -17.97 10.40 -9.73
CA GLN A 148 -19.30 11.01 -9.86
C GLN A 148 -19.40 12.40 -9.19
N SER A 149 -18.64 12.63 -8.12
CA SER A 149 -18.55 13.96 -7.46
C SER A 149 -17.64 14.97 -8.19
N GLY A 150 -17.09 14.61 -9.35
CA GLY A 150 -16.20 15.43 -10.17
C GLY A 150 -14.74 15.42 -9.73
N LYS A 151 -14.34 14.52 -8.82
CA LYS A 151 -12.94 14.31 -8.46
C LYS A 151 -12.22 13.51 -9.52
N SER A 152 -10.91 13.72 -9.66
CA SER A 152 -10.07 12.80 -10.42
C SER A 152 -9.85 11.53 -9.61
N VAL A 153 -9.65 10.40 -10.27
CA VAL A 153 -9.47 9.13 -9.57
C VAL A 153 -8.32 8.31 -10.13
N GLY A 154 -7.60 7.59 -9.26
CA GLY A 154 -6.52 6.74 -9.70
C GLY A 154 -6.34 5.47 -8.89
N ILE A 155 -5.69 4.51 -9.54
CA ILE A 155 -5.31 3.20 -9.03
C ILE A 155 -3.82 3.02 -9.30
N VAL A 156 -3.06 2.69 -8.25
CA VAL A 156 -1.67 2.30 -8.33
C VAL A 156 -1.54 0.97 -7.60
N THR A 157 -0.97 -0.04 -8.24
CA THR A 157 -0.73 -1.35 -7.60
C THR A 157 0.53 -2.00 -8.14
N THR A 158 1.18 -2.86 -7.34
CA THR A 158 2.22 -3.77 -7.81
C THR A 158 1.67 -5.06 -8.41
N THR A 159 0.36 -5.31 -8.33
CA THR A 159 -0.28 -6.46 -8.98
C THR A 159 -0.69 -6.13 -10.41
N ARG A 160 -1.30 -7.09 -11.11
CA ARG A 160 -2.13 -6.76 -12.28
C ARG A 160 -3.23 -5.79 -11.84
N VAL A 161 -3.53 -4.75 -12.63
CA VAL A 161 -4.60 -3.78 -12.28
C VAL A 161 -6.01 -4.40 -12.26
N GLN A 162 -6.14 -5.62 -12.79
CA GLN A 162 -7.33 -6.48 -12.76
C GLN A 162 -7.39 -7.40 -11.54
N HIS A 163 -6.43 -7.32 -10.60
CA HIS A 163 -6.45 -8.14 -9.39
C HIS A 163 -7.63 -7.77 -8.49
N ALA A 164 -7.87 -8.56 -7.44
CA ALA A 164 -9.03 -8.40 -6.58
C ALA A 164 -9.12 -7.03 -5.90
N SER A 165 -8.07 -6.58 -5.23
CA SER A 165 -8.05 -5.30 -4.52
C SER A 165 -8.29 -4.08 -5.45
N PRO A 166 -7.54 -3.90 -6.57
CA PRO A 166 -7.80 -2.80 -7.48
C PRO A 166 -9.13 -3.00 -8.21
N GLY A 167 -9.46 -4.24 -8.59
CA GLY A 167 -10.70 -4.63 -9.25
C GLY A 167 -11.94 -4.24 -8.47
N ALA A 168 -11.95 -4.39 -7.14
CA ALA A 168 -13.07 -3.95 -6.29
C ALA A 168 -13.34 -2.42 -6.36
N SER A 169 -12.40 -1.63 -6.90
CA SER A 169 -12.61 -0.20 -7.10
C SER A 169 -13.50 0.13 -8.30
N TYR A 170 -13.66 -0.79 -9.26
CA TYR A 170 -14.36 -0.48 -10.52
C TYR A 170 -15.20 -1.63 -11.09
N ALA A 171 -14.93 -2.88 -10.74
CA ALA A 171 -15.56 -4.06 -11.28
C ALA A 171 -16.66 -4.62 -10.37
N HIS A 172 -17.65 -5.23 -11.02
CA HIS A 172 -18.73 -5.99 -10.41
C HIS A 172 -18.70 -7.40 -11.01
N VAL A 173 -18.10 -8.36 -10.30
CA VAL A 173 -17.99 -9.75 -10.76
C VAL A 173 -18.18 -10.75 -9.63
N VAL A 174 -18.82 -11.88 -9.95
CA VAL A 174 -19.00 -13.01 -9.04
C VAL A 174 -17.81 -13.97 -9.00
N ASN A 175 -16.73 -13.67 -9.72
CA ASN A 175 -15.50 -14.46 -9.69
C ASN A 175 -14.29 -13.57 -9.99
N ARG A 176 -13.44 -13.36 -8.98
CA ARG A 176 -12.20 -12.57 -9.08
C ARG A 176 -11.21 -13.08 -10.13
N GLU A 177 -11.33 -14.34 -10.56
CA GLU A 177 -10.42 -14.94 -11.56
C GLU A 177 -10.81 -14.61 -13.01
N TRP A 178 -11.89 -13.83 -13.23
CA TRP A 178 -12.34 -13.43 -14.57
C TRP A 178 -11.56 -12.20 -15.09
N TYR A 179 -10.23 -12.31 -15.18
CA TYR A 179 -9.36 -11.19 -15.55
C TYR A 179 -9.57 -10.74 -16.99
N SER A 180 -9.63 -11.68 -17.94
CA SER A 180 -10.03 -11.44 -19.33
C SER A 180 -11.19 -12.35 -19.77
N ASP A 181 -11.75 -12.10 -20.96
CA ASP A 181 -12.80 -12.94 -21.55
C ASP A 181 -12.38 -14.41 -21.69
N ALA A 182 -11.07 -14.67 -21.73
CA ALA A 182 -10.50 -16.01 -21.77
C ALA A 182 -10.80 -16.85 -20.52
N ASP A 183 -11.00 -16.21 -19.38
CA ASP A 183 -11.21 -16.82 -18.06
C ASP A 183 -12.69 -17.08 -17.76
N LEU A 184 -13.60 -16.46 -18.51
CA LEU A 184 -15.04 -16.66 -18.30
C LEU A 184 -15.50 -18.01 -18.86
N PRO A 185 -16.32 -18.77 -18.12
CA PRO A 185 -17.01 -19.90 -18.70
C PRO A 185 -18.00 -19.42 -19.78
N LYS A 186 -18.19 -20.22 -20.83
CA LYS A 186 -19.10 -19.89 -21.95
C LYS A 186 -20.50 -19.47 -21.49
N GLU A 187 -20.99 -20.07 -20.39
CA GLU A 187 -22.28 -19.71 -19.80
C GLU A 187 -22.30 -18.28 -19.24
N ALA A 188 -21.24 -17.84 -18.54
CA ALA A 188 -21.16 -16.47 -18.03
C ALA A 188 -21.11 -15.44 -19.17
N ILE A 189 -20.39 -15.76 -20.26
CA ILE A 189 -20.36 -14.93 -21.47
C ILE A 189 -21.75 -14.79 -22.08
N ARG A 190 -22.49 -15.91 -22.22
CA ARG A 190 -23.87 -15.91 -22.74
C ARG A 190 -24.83 -15.13 -21.84
N GLN A 191 -24.67 -15.24 -20.53
CA GLN A 191 -25.48 -14.51 -19.57
C GLN A 191 -25.16 -13.01 -19.56
N GLY A 192 -24.02 -12.59 -20.10
CA GLY A 192 -23.66 -11.18 -20.27
C GLY A 192 -22.67 -10.64 -19.23
N CYS A 193 -22.09 -11.49 -18.38
CA CYS A 193 -20.99 -11.05 -17.52
C CYS A 193 -19.80 -10.60 -18.37
N LYS A 194 -19.14 -9.55 -17.89
CA LYS A 194 -17.94 -8.98 -18.51
C LYS A 194 -16.73 -9.24 -17.63
N ASP A 195 -15.60 -9.51 -18.27
CA ASP A 195 -14.31 -9.67 -17.59
C ASP A 195 -13.84 -8.37 -16.93
N ILE A 196 -12.96 -8.51 -15.94
CA ILE A 196 -12.46 -7.39 -15.13
C ILE A 196 -11.71 -6.39 -16.01
N ALA A 197 -10.90 -6.84 -16.98
CA ALA A 197 -10.21 -5.93 -17.91
C ALA A 197 -11.19 -5.10 -18.76
N TYR A 198 -12.28 -5.71 -19.25
CA TYR A 198 -13.35 -4.97 -19.93
C TYR A 198 -13.97 -3.92 -19.00
N GLN A 199 -14.30 -4.31 -17.76
CA GLN A 199 -14.90 -3.41 -16.77
C GLN A 199 -13.97 -2.25 -16.35
N LEU A 200 -12.65 -2.45 -16.34
CA LEU A 200 -11.65 -1.40 -16.09
C LEU A 200 -11.80 -0.22 -17.07
N VAL A 201 -12.10 -0.53 -18.34
CA VAL A 201 -12.20 0.47 -19.41
C VAL A 201 -13.58 1.12 -19.46
N HIS A 202 -14.64 0.41 -19.07
CA HIS A 202 -16.02 0.81 -19.35
C HIS A 202 -16.83 1.28 -18.13
N ASN A 203 -16.56 0.79 -16.91
CA ASN A 203 -17.45 1.03 -15.78
C ASN A 203 -17.28 2.43 -15.16
N THR A 204 -16.04 2.87 -14.99
CA THR A 204 -15.70 4.15 -14.37
C THR A 204 -14.57 4.79 -15.13
N ASP A 205 -14.69 6.09 -15.40
CA ASP A 205 -13.67 6.85 -16.08
C ASP A 205 -12.51 7.21 -15.13
N ILE A 206 -11.47 6.37 -15.14
CA ILE A 206 -10.31 6.48 -14.24
C ILE A 206 -9.21 7.31 -14.90
N ASN A 207 -8.70 8.31 -14.19
CA ASN A 207 -7.67 9.22 -14.69
C ASN A 207 -6.28 8.59 -14.70
N VAL A 208 -5.91 7.83 -13.67
CA VAL A 208 -4.58 7.20 -13.60
C VAL A 208 -4.71 5.73 -13.22
N ILE A 209 -4.19 4.85 -14.05
CA ILE A 209 -4.16 3.40 -13.81
C ILE A 209 -2.70 2.95 -13.98
N LEU A 210 -2.04 2.55 -12.89
CA LEU A 210 -0.64 2.14 -12.89
C LEU A 210 -0.49 0.78 -12.19
N GLY A 211 0.16 -0.17 -12.86
CA GLY A 211 0.47 -1.49 -12.30
C GLY A 211 0.87 -2.49 -13.38
N GLY A 212 0.65 -3.77 -13.18
CA GLY A 212 0.81 -4.79 -14.22
C GLY A 212 -0.48 -5.09 -14.99
N GLY A 213 -0.46 -6.14 -15.81
CA GLY A 213 -1.67 -6.76 -16.37
C GLY A 213 -1.87 -6.55 -17.86
N ARG A 214 -0.80 -6.32 -18.63
CA ARG A 214 -0.88 -6.12 -20.09
C ARG A 214 -1.57 -7.27 -20.82
N MET A 215 -1.31 -8.52 -20.41
CA MET A 215 -1.77 -9.70 -21.15
C MET A 215 -3.30 -9.85 -21.21
N TYR A 216 -4.03 -9.19 -20.29
CA TYR A 216 -5.50 -9.23 -20.25
C TYR A 216 -6.16 -8.18 -21.15
N MET A 217 -5.36 -7.24 -21.67
CA MET A 217 -5.85 -6.08 -22.41
C MET A 217 -5.79 -6.26 -23.93
N THR A 218 -4.95 -7.16 -24.44
CA THR A 218 -4.69 -7.30 -25.88
C THR A 218 -5.17 -8.65 -26.45
N PRO A 219 -5.44 -8.72 -27.77
CA PRO A 219 -5.86 -9.94 -28.44
C PRO A 219 -4.91 -11.12 -28.25
N ARG A 220 -5.45 -12.33 -28.35
CA ARG A 220 -4.65 -13.54 -28.22
C ARG A 220 -3.51 -13.56 -29.24
N LYS A 221 -2.30 -13.86 -28.77
CA LYS A 221 -1.03 -13.89 -29.54
C LYS A 221 -0.43 -12.51 -29.87
N THR A 222 -0.99 -11.41 -29.39
CA THR A 222 -0.29 -10.12 -29.44
C THR A 222 0.99 -10.21 -28.61
N PRO A 223 2.20 -10.04 -29.20
CA PRO A 223 3.45 -10.11 -28.45
C PRO A 223 3.50 -9.06 -27.34
N ASP A 224 4.01 -9.43 -26.17
CA ASP A 224 4.26 -8.47 -25.11
C ASP A 224 5.46 -7.57 -25.48
N PRO A 225 5.39 -6.24 -25.25
CA PRO A 225 6.46 -5.33 -25.65
C PRO A 225 7.81 -5.58 -24.94
N GLU A 226 7.78 -6.13 -23.73
CA GLU A 226 8.99 -6.43 -22.95
C GLU A 226 9.47 -7.87 -23.16
N TYR A 227 8.54 -8.79 -23.39
CA TYR A 227 8.83 -10.22 -23.60
C TYR A 227 8.32 -10.72 -24.97
N PRO A 228 8.78 -10.13 -26.10
CA PRO A 228 8.21 -10.42 -27.42
C PRO A 228 8.45 -11.86 -27.90
N THR A 229 9.44 -12.55 -27.33
CA THR A 229 9.82 -13.92 -27.68
C THR A 229 9.22 -14.99 -26.77
N ASP A 230 8.53 -14.61 -25.68
CA ASP A 230 7.85 -15.55 -24.80
C ASP A 230 6.33 -15.56 -25.08
N PRO A 231 5.81 -16.59 -25.78
CA PRO A 231 4.38 -16.67 -26.09
C PRO A 231 3.49 -16.82 -24.85
N LYS A 232 4.04 -17.14 -23.67
CA LYS A 232 3.29 -17.20 -22.41
C LYS A 232 2.94 -15.81 -21.88
N GLN A 233 3.65 -14.77 -22.31
CA GLN A 233 3.39 -13.37 -21.92
C GLN A 233 2.48 -12.65 -22.91
N SER A 234 2.19 -13.25 -24.06
CA SER A 234 1.34 -12.65 -25.08
C SER A 234 -0.08 -12.39 -24.57
N GLY A 235 -0.78 -11.48 -25.27
CA GLY A 235 -2.19 -11.19 -25.04
C GLY A 235 -3.05 -12.46 -24.95
N THR A 236 -4.10 -12.39 -24.15
CA THR A 236 -4.96 -13.54 -23.81
C THR A 236 -6.35 -13.44 -24.41
N ARG A 237 -6.79 -12.24 -24.84
CA ARG A 237 -8.20 -11.99 -25.16
C ARG A 237 -8.68 -12.79 -26.36
N LYS A 238 -9.79 -13.52 -26.22
CA LYS A 238 -10.35 -14.38 -27.29
C LYS A 238 -11.38 -13.63 -28.16
N ASP A 239 -11.88 -12.50 -27.68
CA ASP A 239 -12.84 -11.63 -28.36
C ASP A 239 -12.22 -10.71 -29.41
N GLY A 240 -10.89 -10.73 -29.56
CA GLY A 240 -10.17 -9.93 -30.56
C GLY A 240 -10.09 -8.45 -30.23
N LEU A 241 -10.45 -8.03 -29.02
CA LEU A 241 -10.41 -6.63 -28.61
C LEU A 241 -9.01 -6.22 -28.15
N ASP A 242 -8.59 -5.02 -28.56
CA ASP A 242 -7.52 -4.29 -27.90
C ASP A 242 -8.13 -3.24 -26.96
N LEU A 243 -8.10 -3.54 -25.67
CA LEU A 243 -8.64 -2.66 -24.63
C LEU A 243 -7.73 -1.48 -24.31
N VAL A 244 -6.43 -1.56 -24.60
CA VAL A 244 -5.53 -0.41 -24.48
C VAL A 244 -5.91 0.62 -25.53
N GLU A 245 -6.03 0.19 -26.79
CA GLU A 245 -6.42 1.05 -27.89
C GLU A 245 -7.81 1.66 -27.65
N ARG A 246 -8.79 0.83 -27.26
CA ARG A 246 -10.14 1.34 -26.92
C ARG A 246 -10.12 2.39 -25.81
N TRP A 247 -9.29 2.21 -24.77
CA TRP A 247 -9.19 3.17 -23.68
C TRP A 247 -8.55 4.48 -24.14
N LEU A 248 -7.54 4.42 -25.01
CA LEU A 248 -6.88 5.58 -25.61
C LEU A 248 -7.83 6.34 -26.55
N SER A 249 -8.48 5.66 -27.49
CA SER A 249 -9.35 6.32 -28.47
C SER A 249 -10.59 6.97 -27.81
N ALA A 250 -10.99 6.50 -26.63
CA ALA A 250 -12.12 7.05 -25.88
C ALA A 250 -11.81 8.38 -25.17
N LYS A 251 -10.54 8.82 -25.13
CA LYS A 251 -10.09 9.92 -24.27
C LYS A 251 -9.10 10.82 -24.99
N GLU A 252 -9.45 12.09 -25.12
CA GLU A 252 -8.53 13.08 -25.68
C GLU A 252 -7.32 13.27 -24.76
N GLY A 253 -6.12 13.28 -25.35
CA GLY A 253 -4.87 13.46 -24.60
C GLY A 253 -4.46 12.30 -23.68
N ALA A 254 -5.13 11.14 -23.78
CA ALA A 254 -4.74 9.97 -23.01
C ALA A 254 -3.40 9.38 -23.46
N ARG A 255 -2.62 8.88 -22.50
CA ARG A 255 -1.31 8.27 -22.75
C ARG A 255 -1.26 6.84 -22.21
N TYR A 256 -0.65 5.97 -22.99
CA TYR A 256 -0.30 4.61 -22.59
C TYR A 256 1.22 4.47 -22.49
N VAL A 257 1.69 3.87 -21.42
CA VAL A 257 3.11 3.55 -21.18
C VAL A 257 3.22 2.14 -20.65
N TRP A 258 4.34 1.47 -20.92
CA TRP A 258 4.56 0.10 -20.46
C TRP A 258 5.90 -0.10 -19.75
N ASN A 259 6.75 0.93 -19.69
CA ASN A 259 8.04 0.88 -19.02
C ASN A 259 8.31 2.18 -18.25
N LYS A 260 9.40 2.17 -17.48
CA LYS A 260 9.85 3.28 -16.66
C LYS A 260 10.21 4.51 -17.48
N GLU A 261 10.94 4.34 -18.59
CA GLU A 261 11.29 5.46 -19.47
C GLU A 261 10.03 6.20 -19.98
N GLY A 262 9.03 5.43 -20.42
CA GLY A 262 7.74 5.96 -20.83
C GLY A 262 7.03 6.68 -19.70
N LEU A 263 7.01 6.12 -18.49
CA LEU A 263 6.43 6.77 -17.30
C LEU A 263 7.14 8.10 -16.97
N ASP A 264 8.47 8.09 -17.00
CA ASP A 264 9.30 9.26 -16.68
C ASP A 264 9.09 10.38 -17.72
N ALA A 265 8.88 10.02 -18.99
CA ALA A 265 8.60 10.94 -20.09
C ALA A 265 7.17 11.54 -20.08
N VAL A 266 6.26 11.07 -19.23
CA VAL A 266 4.92 11.64 -19.12
C VAL A 266 5.00 13.04 -18.49
N ASP A 267 4.58 14.04 -19.27
CA ASP A 267 4.32 15.38 -18.76
C ASP A 267 3.05 15.41 -17.90
N GLU A 268 3.26 15.50 -16.61
CA GLU A 268 2.23 15.53 -15.57
C GLU A 268 1.34 16.76 -15.65
N ASN A 269 1.81 17.86 -16.27
CA ASN A 269 1.06 19.12 -16.34
C ASN A 269 0.01 19.11 -17.44
N SER A 270 0.18 18.27 -18.47
CA SER A 270 -0.72 18.19 -19.63
C SER A 270 -1.46 16.85 -19.76
N THR A 271 -1.06 15.80 -19.03
CA THR A 271 -1.66 14.46 -19.15
C THR A 271 -2.82 14.26 -18.20
N ASP A 272 -4.06 14.28 -18.70
CA ASP A 272 -5.29 14.07 -17.90
C ASP A 272 -5.64 12.60 -17.64
N TYR A 273 -5.17 11.73 -18.54
CA TYR A 273 -5.40 10.30 -18.50
C TYR A 273 -4.10 9.54 -18.76
N LEU A 274 -3.71 8.68 -17.82
CA LEU A 274 -2.53 7.83 -17.92
C LEU A 274 -2.86 6.37 -17.61
N LEU A 275 -2.55 5.48 -18.55
CA LEU A 275 -2.57 4.03 -18.37
C LEU A 275 -1.12 3.52 -18.46
N GLY A 276 -0.58 3.04 -17.34
CA GLY A 276 0.75 2.46 -17.24
C GLY A 276 0.66 0.98 -16.86
N LEU A 277 1.05 0.09 -17.78
CA LEU A 277 1.02 -1.36 -17.55
C LEU A 277 2.43 -1.95 -17.70
N PHE A 278 3.09 -2.22 -16.59
CA PHE A 278 4.54 -2.45 -16.52
C PHE A 278 4.97 -3.91 -16.62
N GLU A 279 4.05 -4.86 -16.44
CA GLU A 279 4.33 -6.29 -16.66
C GLU A 279 3.11 -6.98 -17.33
N PRO A 280 3.30 -8.16 -17.99
CA PRO A 280 2.21 -8.94 -18.57
C PRO A 280 1.13 -9.28 -17.55
N LYS A 281 1.54 -9.61 -16.33
CA LYS A 281 0.69 -10.03 -15.22
C LYS A 281 0.93 -9.15 -13.98
N ASP A 282 1.48 -9.68 -12.91
CA ASP A 282 1.80 -8.94 -11.70
C ASP A 282 3.20 -8.32 -11.87
N MET A 283 3.48 -7.17 -11.25
CA MET A 283 4.81 -6.58 -11.30
C MET A 283 5.81 -7.47 -10.55
N LYS A 284 7.09 -7.38 -10.90
CA LYS A 284 8.15 -8.08 -10.16
C LYS A 284 8.21 -7.53 -8.72
N TYR A 285 8.48 -8.41 -7.75
CA TYR A 285 8.79 -7.98 -6.39
C TYR A 285 9.96 -6.99 -6.38
N GLU A 286 9.97 -6.04 -5.44
CA GLU A 286 10.99 -4.98 -5.39
C GLU A 286 12.44 -5.52 -5.37
N LEU A 287 12.69 -6.66 -4.73
CA LEU A 287 14.01 -7.31 -4.72
C LEU A 287 14.46 -7.84 -6.08
N ASN A 288 13.51 -8.10 -6.98
CA ASN A 288 13.72 -8.64 -8.33
C ASN A 288 13.36 -7.62 -9.43
N ARG A 289 12.95 -6.41 -9.06
CA ARG A 289 12.58 -5.35 -10.00
C ARG A 289 13.79 -4.93 -10.82
N ASP A 290 13.63 -4.84 -12.13
CA ASP A 290 14.62 -4.19 -12.97
C ASP A 290 14.39 -2.68 -12.90
N ALA A 291 15.26 -1.97 -12.17
CA ALA A 291 15.10 -0.53 -11.97
C ALA A 291 15.25 0.31 -13.24
N SER A 292 15.67 -0.28 -14.36
CA SER A 292 15.74 0.39 -15.67
C SER A 292 14.44 0.29 -16.46
N THR A 293 13.70 -0.82 -16.35
CA THR A 293 12.46 -1.04 -17.10
C THR A 293 11.20 -0.84 -16.27
N ASP A 294 11.25 -1.13 -14.97
CA ASP A 294 10.10 -1.15 -14.09
C ASP A 294 10.12 0.02 -13.08
N PRO A 295 9.06 0.85 -13.00
CA PRO A 295 8.96 1.84 -11.94
C PRO A 295 8.65 1.17 -10.59
N SER A 296 9.20 1.72 -9.51
CA SER A 296 8.78 1.37 -8.15
C SER A 296 7.37 1.89 -7.86
N ILE A 297 6.69 1.29 -6.88
CA ILE A 297 5.39 1.81 -6.42
C ILE A 297 5.47 3.25 -5.91
N VAL A 298 6.64 3.70 -5.41
CA VAL A 298 6.86 5.10 -5.05
C VAL A 298 6.78 5.99 -6.27
N GLU A 299 7.50 5.65 -7.34
CA GLU A 299 7.53 6.44 -8.58
C GLU A 299 6.14 6.47 -9.23
N MET A 300 5.43 5.33 -9.26
CA MET A 300 4.05 5.27 -9.75
C MET A 300 3.12 6.15 -8.92
N THR A 301 3.23 6.10 -7.58
CA THR A 301 2.38 6.88 -6.69
C THR A 301 2.64 8.38 -6.81
N GLU A 302 3.91 8.80 -6.87
CA GLU A 302 4.28 10.19 -7.09
C GLU A 302 3.71 10.70 -8.43
N LYS A 303 3.90 9.95 -9.51
CA LYS A 303 3.35 10.31 -10.83
C LYS A 303 1.83 10.45 -10.79
N ALA A 304 1.13 9.50 -10.15
CA ALA A 304 -0.31 9.55 -9.99
C ALA A 304 -0.77 10.80 -9.22
N ILE A 305 -0.16 11.10 -8.08
CA ILE A 305 -0.54 12.30 -7.29
C ILE A 305 -0.31 13.57 -8.10
N ARG A 306 0.82 13.69 -8.82
CA ARG A 306 1.14 14.90 -9.59
C ARG A 306 0.15 15.15 -10.74
N ILE A 307 -0.35 14.09 -11.38
CA ILE A 307 -1.44 14.18 -12.37
C ILE A 307 -2.77 14.53 -11.69
N LEU A 308 -3.17 13.76 -10.67
CA LEU A 308 -4.50 13.86 -10.05
C LEU A 308 -4.73 15.17 -9.28
N ARG A 309 -3.67 15.75 -8.67
CA ARG A 309 -3.77 16.98 -7.87
C ARG A 309 -4.16 18.21 -8.68
N ARG A 310 -4.04 18.16 -10.02
CA ARG A 310 -4.43 19.26 -10.92
C ARG A 310 -5.93 19.53 -10.87
N ASN A 311 -6.76 18.55 -10.50
CA ASN A 311 -8.19 18.76 -10.37
C ASN A 311 -8.53 19.60 -9.12
N PRO A 312 -9.15 20.79 -9.28
CA PRO A 312 -9.47 21.67 -8.15
C PRO A 312 -10.51 21.06 -7.19
N ARG A 313 -11.33 20.09 -7.63
CA ARG A 313 -12.27 19.33 -6.78
C ARG A 313 -11.58 18.26 -5.94
N GLY A 314 -10.29 18.02 -6.18
CA GLY A 314 -9.46 17.02 -5.50
C GLY A 314 -9.54 15.64 -6.15
N PHE A 315 -9.01 14.64 -5.45
CA PHE A 315 -8.90 13.29 -6.00
C PHE A 315 -9.15 12.16 -4.98
N PHE A 316 -9.45 10.97 -5.50
CA PHE A 316 -9.31 9.71 -4.78
C PHE A 316 -8.18 8.90 -5.40
N LEU A 317 -7.28 8.36 -4.58
CA LEU A 317 -6.19 7.49 -5.03
C LEU A 317 -6.15 6.22 -4.18
N PHE A 318 -6.25 5.08 -4.84
CA PHE A 318 -5.98 3.77 -4.24
C PHE A 318 -4.54 3.35 -4.57
N VAL A 319 -3.76 2.99 -3.55
CA VAL A 319 -2.38 2.51 -3.68
C VAL A 319 -2.24 1.17 -2.98
N GLU A 320 -1.90 0.14 -3.72
CA GLU A 320 -1.72 -1.22 -3.20
C GLU A 320 -0.30 -1.73 -3.40
N ASP A 321 0.22 -2.41 -2.38
CA ASP A 321 1.40 -3.26 -2.53
C ASP A 321 1.06 -4.71 -2.12
N GLU A 322 1.31 -5.68 -3.01
CA GLU A 322 1.17 -7.10 -2.70
C GLU A 322 2.45 -7.64 -2.06
N LEU A 323 2.32 -8.22 -0.87
CA LEU A 323 3.43 -8.86 -0.19
C LEU A 323 3.68 -10.26 -0.73
N PRO A 324 4.95 -10.71 -0.81
CA PRO A 324 5.27 -12.05 -1.28
C PRO A 324 4.58 -13.13 -0.43
N PRO A 325 4.08 -14.22 -1.06
CA PRO A 325 3.58 -15.39 -0.35
C PRO A 325 4.64 -15.90 0.65
N GLY A 326 4.27 -15.98 1.93
CA GLY A 326 5.19 -16.41 2.99
C GLY A 326 5.91 -15.29 3.76
N ALA A 327 5.65 -14.01 3.44
CA ALA A 327 6.10 -12.87 4.26
C ALA A 327 5.28 -12.66 5.56
N GLY A 328 4.29 -13.53 5.81
CA GLY A 328 3.64 -13.64 7.13
C GLY A 328 4.60 -14.21 8.18
N PRO A 329 4.26 -14.17 9.48
CA PRO A 329 5.12 -14.70 10.52
C PRO A 329 5.40 -16.18 10.26
N VAL A 330 6.64 -16.47 9.87
CA VAL A 330 7.19 -17.82 9.95
C VAL A 330 7.15 -18.17 11.45
N PRO A 331 6.48 -19.26 11.87
CA PRO A 331 6.58 -19.70 13.26
C PRO A 331 8.08 -19.82 13.58
N PRO A 332 8.53 -19.43 14.78
CA PRO A 332 9.94 -19.57 15.10
C PRO A 332 10.31 -21.02 14.82
N ALA A 333 11.28 -21.22 13.93
CA ALA A 333 11.95 -22.50 13.77
C ALA A 333 12.68 -22.77 15.09
N GLY A 334 11.91 -23.16 16.11
CA GLY A 334 12.40 -23.86 17.25
C GLY A 334 13.04 -25.10 16.69
N ARG A 335 14.38 -25.11 16.66
CA ARG A 335 15.12 -26.36 16.77
C ARG A 335 14.61 -27.00 18.05
N GLU A 336 13.63 -27.88 17.91
CA GLU A 336 13.32 -28.91 18.90
C GLU A 336 14.59 -29.77 18.95
N ARG A 337 15.55 -29.37 19.80
CA ARG A 337 16.63 -30.26 20.23
C ARG A 337 15.95 -31.37 21.01
N ARG A 338 15.54 -32.41 20.30
CA ARG A 338 15.40 -33.73 20.91
C ARG A 338 16.81 -34.24 21.06
N ASP A 339 17.40 -34.01 22.23
CA ASP A 339 18.61 -34.71 22.64
C ASP A 339 18.22 -36.17 22.94
N PRO A 340 18.75 -37.18 22.22
CA PRO A 340 18.72 -38.56 22.70
C PRO A 340 19.85 -38.77 23.74
N PRO A 341 19.70 -39.73 24.68
CA PRO A 341 20.70 -39.96 25.72
C PRO A 341 22.03 -40.47 25.14
N PRO A 342 23.18 -40.23 25.80
CA PRO A 342 24.49 -40.47 25.22
C PRO A 342 24.88 -41.97 25.28
N PRO A 343 25.48 -42.53 24.21
CA PRO A 343 26.25 -43.77 24.30
C PRO A 343 27.74 -43.50 24.59
N PRO A 344 28.49 -44.49 25.11
CA PRO A 344 29.83 -44.32 25.66
C PRO A 344 30.93 -44.18 24.59
N ALA A 345 32.10 -43.72 25.06
CA ALA A 345 33.20 -43.15 24.30
C ALA A 345 34.10 -44.12 23.50
N GLN A 346 34.79 -43.51 22.51
CA GLN A 346 36.06 -43.87 21.82
C GLN A 346 35.98 -44.70 20.51
N PRO A 347 36.99 -44.64 19.59
CA PRO A 347 37.91 -43.55 19.19
C PRO A 347 37.98 -43.30 17.64
N LEU A 348 38.58 -42.17 17.22
CA LEU A 348 38.92 -41.78 15.82
C LEU A 348 40.05 -42.67 15.22
N PRO A 349 40.18 -42.90 13.88
CA PRO A 349 40.67 -41.93 12.85
C PRO A 349 40.24 -42.27 11.37
N PRO A 350 40.92 -41.83 10.27
CA PRO A 350 41.41 -40.51 9.84
C PRO A 350 40.80 -40.01 8.48
N ALA A 351 41.24 -38.80 8.10
CA ALA A 351 40.86 -37.95 6.97
C ALA A 351 40.94 -38.52 5.53
N VAL A 352 40.09 -37.98 4.64
CA VAL A 352 40.36 -37.86 3.19
C VAL A 352 39.88 -36.49 2.68
N ARG A 353 40.75 -35.83 1.92
CA ARG A 353 40.59 -34.55 1.21
C ARG A 353 39.83 -34.69 -0.12
N SER A 354 39.07 -33.66 -0.51
CA SER A 354 39.10 -33.04 -1.86
C SER A 354 38.24 -31.75 -1.86
N ALA A 355 38.82 -30.59 -2.20
CA ALA A 355 38.63 -29.83 -3.45
C ALA A 355 37.15 -29.45 -3.72
N GLY A 356 36.73 -28.20 -3.94
CA GLY A 356 37.38 -26.91 -4.17
C GLY A 356 36.30 -25.91 -4.65
N GLY A 357 36.67 -24.64 -4.79
CA GLY A 357 35.98 -23.70 -5.68
C GLY A 357 34.96 -22.73 -5.06
N GLY A 358 35.19 -21.43 -5.30
CA GLY A 358 34.10 -20.48 -5.53
C GLY A 358 33.84 -19.45 -4.44
N ARG A 359 34.70 -18.42 -4.34
CA ARG A 359 34.30 -17.13 -3.76
C ARG A 359 33.29 -16.47 -4.70
N SER A 360 32.06 -16.25 -4.24
CA SER A 360 31.13 -15.29 -4.85
C SER A 360 30.96 -14.10 -3.91
N ALA A 361 31.35 -12.93 -4.41
CA ALA A 361 31.23 -11.67 -3.71
C ALA A 361 29.76 -11.22 -3.70
N ALA A 362 29.18 -11.13 -2.50
CA ALA A 362 27.89 -10.48 -2.30
C ALA A 362 28.03 -8.99 -2.62
N ARG A 363 27.56 -8.58 -3.81
CA ARG A 363 27.35 -7.16 -4.14
C ARG A 363 26.26 -6.61 -3.20
N ARG A 364 26.65 -5.67 -2.34
CA ARG A 364 25.73 -4.87 -1.55
C ARG A 364 24.95 -3.95 -2.49
N GLY A 365 23.74 -4.37 -2.88
CA GLY A 365 22.75 -3.48 -3.45
C GLY A 365 22.29 -2.48 -2.39
N ARG A 366 22.30 -1.19 -2.72
CA ARG A 366 21.68 -0.13 -1.91
C ARG A 366 20.18 -0.36 -1.96
N VAL A 367 19.62 -1.04 -0.95
CA VAL A 367 18.16 -1.14 -0.79
C VAL A 367 17.67 0.24 -0.39
N THR A 368 17.05 0.93 -1.34
CA THR A 368 16.37 2.19 -1.06
C THR A 368 15.15 1.89 -0.18
N SER A 369 14.92 2.77 0.79
CA SER A 369 13.86 2.70 1.82
C SER A 369 12.50 2.20 1.30
N HIS A 370 11.89 1.27 2.04
CA HIS A 370 10.54 0.70 1.80
C HIS A 370 9.50 1.75 1.30
N PRO A 371 8.68 1.44 0.28
CA PRO A 371 7.82 2.38 -0.43
C PRO A 371 6.89 3.29 0.40
N VAL A 372 6.39 2.81 1.53
CA VAL A 372 5.51 3.61 2.42
C VAL A 372 6.26 4.82 3.02
N ILE A 373 7.59 4.78 3.10
CA ILE A 373 8.44 5.81 3.73
C ILE A 373 8.56 7.07 2.86
N ARG A 374 8.67 6.94 1.53
CA ARG A 374 8.79 8.12 0.63
C ARG A 374 7.45 8.78 0.35
N ILE A 375 6.38 8.00 0.22
CA ILE A 375 5.06 8.53 -0.13
C ILE A 375 4.48 9.39 1.00
N ALA A 376 4.69 8.99 2.26
CA ALA A 376 4.26 9.81 3.41
C ALA A 376 5.02 11.15 3.49
N ASN A 377 6.33 11.16 3.22
CA ASN A 377 7.12 12.40 3.21
C ASN A 377 6.73 13.33 2.06
N PHE A 378 6.36 12.80 0.88
CA PHE A 378 5.84 13.60 -0.23
C PHE A 378 4.47 14.23 0.09
N LEU A 379 3.55 13.46 0.69
CA LEU A 379 2.22 13.95 1.09
C LEU A 379 2.27 14.98 2.23
N ILE A 380 3.28 14.92 3.10
CA ILE A 380 3.48 15.86 4.22
C ILE A 380 4.21 17.13 3.75
N ALA A 381 5.20 17.02 2.85
CA ALA A 381 5.99 18.16 2.37
C ALA A 381 5.18 19.21 1.57
N GLU A 382 4.04 18.83 1.00
CA GLU A 382 3.19 19.74 0.21
C GLU A 382 1.96 20.30 0.95
N ASN A 383 1.81 20.07 2.26
CA ASN A 383 0.96 20.93 3.09
C ASN A 383 1.84 22.07 3.63
N PRO A 384 1.81 23.29 3.05
CA PRO A 384 2.43 24.41 3.73
C PRO A 384 1.71 24.56 5.06
N THR A 385 2.47 24.46 6.14
CA THR A 385 2.10 24.95 7.47
C THR A 385 1.39 26.31 7.35
N PRO A 386 0.44 26.62 8.23
CA PRO A 386 -0.11 27.97 8.30
C PRO A 386 1.05 28.96 8.47
N LEU A 387 0.97 30.05 7.71
CA LEU A 387 1.92 31.17 7.67
C LEU A 387 2.55 31.47 9.05
N PRO A 388 3.87 31.75 9.12
CA PRO A 388 4.45 32.24 10.35
C PRO A 388 3.87 33.62 10.64
N LEU A 389 3.23 33.78 11.79
CA LEU A 389 2.90 35.10 12.33
C LEU A 389 4.20 35.92 12.43
N PRO A 390 4.24 37.17 11.92
CA PRO A 390 5.45 37.97 11.95
C PRO A 390 5.83 38.30 13.40
N ARG A 391 7.13 38.15 13.70
CA ARG A 391 7.77 38.73 14.89
C ARG A 391 7.61 40.24 14.85
N LEU A 392 6.67 40.76 15.64
CA LEU A 392 6.61 42.15 16.06
C LEU A 392 6.02 42.15 17.47
N PHE A 393 6.90 42.29 18.46
CA PHE A 393 6.78 43.16 19.64
C PHE A 393 7.80 42.70 20.68
N SER A 394 8.70 43.63 20.99
CA SER A 394 9.70 43.56 22.04
C SER A 394 9.04 43.44 23.42
N GLU A 395 9.69 42.68 24.30
CA GLU A 395 9.76 42.83 25.77
C GLU A 395 8.54 43.50 26.45
N ALA A 396 7.67 42.67 27.02
CA ALA A 396 6.79 43.08 28.12
C ALA A 396 7.37 42.56 29.45
N PRO A 397 7.43 43.38 30.52
CA PRO A 397 7.98 43.00 31.81
C PRO A 397 7.05 42.03 32.57
N PRO A 398 7.57 41.27 33.56
CA PRO A 398 6.82 40.23 34.26
C PRO A 398 5.66 40.81 35.10
N PRO A 399 4.60 40.03 35.35
CA PRO A 399 3.46 40.45 36.14
C PRO A 399 3.82 40.62 37.63
N PRO A 400 3.19 41.57 38.35
CA PRO A 400 3.45 41.76 39.77
C PRO A 400 2.85 40.62 40.62
N THR A 401 3.54 40.33 41.72
CA THR A 401 3.20 39.36 42.77
C THR A 401 1.89 39.70 43.50
N PRO A 402 1.12 38.69 43.97
CA PRO A 402 -0.14 38.94 44.68
C PRO A 402 0.11 39.42 46.11
N SER A 403 -0.53 40.54 46.47
CA SER A 403 -0.60 41.04 47.85
C SER A 403 -1.85 40.51 48.58
N PRO A 404 -1.82 40.39 49.93
CA PRO A 404 -2.67 39.47 50.68
C PRO A 404 -4.08 40.00 50.96
N LEU A 405 -5.05 39.07 50.96
CA LEU A 405 -6.44 39.28 51.41
C LEU A 405 -6.49 39.69 52.89
N PRO A 406 -7.33 40.68 53.28
CA PRO A 406 -7.63 40.91 54.68
C PRO A 406 -8.69 39.91 55.19
N ARG A 407 -8.37 39.30 56.32
CA ARG A 407 -9.29 38.55 57.18
C ARG A 407 -10.37 39.48 57.72
N LEU A 408 -11.63 39.07 57.62
CA LEU A 408 -12.69 39.48 58.54
C LEU A 408 -13.36 38.23 59.12
N LEU A 409 -13.33 38.15 60.45
CA LEU A 409 -13.89 37.10 61.28
C LEU A 409 -15.31 37.48 61.73
N SER A 410 -16.25 36.56 61.46
CA SER A 410 -17.23 35.99 62.42
C SER A 410 -18.52 36.80 62.76
N PRO A 411 -19.48 36.24 63.54
CA PRO A 411 -20.58 35.40 63.04
C PRO A 411 -21.97 35.79 63.62
N THR A 412 -23.08 35.26 63.10
CA THR A 412 -24.44 35.08 63.74
C THR A 412 -25.44 34.72 62.63
N LEU A 413 -26.10 33.55 62.60
CA LEU A 413 -27.16 32.93 63.43
C LEU A 413 -28.49 32.86 62.63
N ALA A 414 -29.01 31.63 62.49
CA ALA A 414 -30.41 31.19 62.33
C ALA A 414 -31.38 32.00 61.44
N HIS A 415 -31.93 31.39 60.39
CA HIS A 415 -33.13 30.53 60.46
C HIS A 415 -33.35 29.75 59.16
#